data_AF-A0A7J6F456-F1
#
_entry.id   AF-A0A7J6F456-F1
#
_cell.length_a   1.000
_cell.length_b   1.000
_cell.length_c   1.000
_cell.angle_alpha   90.00
_cell.angle_beta   90.00
_cell.angle_gamma   90.00
#
_symmetry.space_group_name_H-M   'P 1'
#
loop_
_entity.id
_entity.type
_entity.pdbx_description
1 polymer ?
#
loop_
_entity_poly.entity_id
_entity_poly.type
_entity_poly.pdbx_seq_one_letter_code
_entity_poly.pdbx_strand_id
1 'polypeptide(L)'
;MATELEELVDFLSSPSPQVTKAAVDIVRGLTGSDDGLKSLAIYANKLLPSLSRLLNAPKEISEPAAEALVNLSQNYDLAEKMVEIGIVKTSMDILYKPDSSIGHLMVMLLVNLTQHDAGITSLLQTGDEKMQGLYVMKLVRSFCRSSSEAKGRLQWKIIVN
;
A
#
# COMPACT_ATOMS: atom_id res chain seq x y z
N MET A 1 28.56 6.81 9.86
CA MET A 1 27.48 7.13 10.80
C MET A 1 26.18 6.94 10.03
N ALA A 2 25.19 6.28 10.62
CA ALA A 2 23.86 6.23 10.01
C ALA A 2 23.30 7.66 9.94
N THR A 3 22.55 7.98 8.88
CA THR A 3 21.84 9.27 8.83
C THR A 3 20.59 9.18 9.71
N GLU A 4 20.05 10.32 10.14
CA GLU A 4 18.78 10.36 10.91
C GLU A 4 17.65 9.64 10.17
N LEU A 5 17.63 9.70 8.84
CA LEU A 5 16.62 9.05 8.01
C LEU A 5 16.83 7.53 7.92
N GLU A 6 18.08 7.07 7.89
CA GLU A 6 18.39 5.65 7.97
C GLU A 6 17.93 5.06 9.30
N GLU A 7 18.23 5.74 10.42
CA GLU A 7 17.77 5.34 11.75
C GLU A 7 16.23 5.32 11.86
N LEU A 8 15.56 6.32 11.27
CA LEU A 8 14.10 6.36 11.20
C LEU A 8 13.52 5.12 10.49
N VAL A 9 14.11 4.72 9.36
CA VAL A 9 13.68 3.52 8.62
C VAL A 9 13.89 2.25 9.47
N ASP A 10 14.94 2.21 10.27
CA ASP A 10 15.25 1.08 11.15
C ASP A 10 14.22 0.92 12.26
N PHE A 11 13.71 2.04 12.79
CA PHE A 11 12.66 2.04 13.81
C PHE A 11 11.32 1.46 13.34
N LEU A 12 11.06 1.34 12.03
CA LEU A 12 9.90 0.62 11.50
C LEU A 12 9.93 -0.89 11.79
N SER A 13 11.08 -1.41 12.21
CA SER A 13 11.27 -2.81 12.63
C SER A 13 11.44 -2.95 14.14
N SER A 14 11.18 -1.89 14.91
CA SER A 14 11.32 -1.91 16.36
C SER A 14 10.37 -2.94 17.01
N PRO A 15 10.82 -3.68 18.04
CA PRO A 15 9.93 -4.52 18.82
C PRO A 15 8.96 -3.72 19.70
N SER A 16 9.21 -2.42 19.92
CA SER A 16 8.31 -1.54 20.66
C SER A 16 7.21 -0.99 19.73
N PRO A 17 5.92 -1.28 19.98
CA PRO A 17 4.84 -0.73 19.18
C PRO A 17 4.78 0.80 19.21
N GLN A 18 5.16 1.43 20.32
CA GLN A 18 5.19 2.90 20.41
C GLN A 18 6.26 3.50 19.51
N VAL A 19 7.44 2.89 19.46
CA VAL A 19 8.53 3.33 18.57
C VAL A 19 8.15 3.11 17.12
N THR A 20 7.62 1.94 16.77
CA THR A 20 7.15 1.64 15.40
C THR A 20 6.05 2.61 14.96
N LYS A 21 5.11 2.93 15.85
CA LYS A 21 4.04 3.91 15.58
C LYS A 21 4.62 5.30 15.31
N ALA A 22 5.48 5.80 16.20
CA ALA A 22 6.11 7.10 16.01
C ALA A 22 6.93 7.16 14.70
N ALA A 23 7.67 6.09 14.39
CA ALA A 23 8.45 6.00 13.17
C ALA A 23 7.57 6.04 11.91
N VAL A 24 6.48 5.25 11.87
CA VAL A 24 5.59 5.25 10.70
C VAL A 24 4.83 6.56 10.55
N ASP A 25 4.45 7.23 11.64
CA ASP A 25 3.82 8.56 11.60
C ASP A 25 4.76 9.62 11.02
N ILE A 26 6.04 9.61 11.39
CA ILE A 26 7.05 10.51 10.82
C ILE A 26 7.27 10.21 9.34
N VAL A 27 7.44 8.93 8.97
CA VAL A 27 7.58 8.52 7.56
C VAL A 27 6.39 8.98 6.73
N ARG A 28 5.16 8.74 7.20
CA ARG A 28 3.94 9.24 6.56
C ARG A 28 3.98 10.76 6.39
N GLY A 29 4.35 11.51 7.44
CA GLY A 29 4.49 12.96 7.37
C GLY A 29 5.48 13.43 6.29
N LEU A 30 6.62 12.75 6.15
CA LEU A 30 7.62 13.04 5.12
C LEU A 30 7.12 12.76 3.70
N THR A 31 6.20 11.81 3.51
CA THR A 31 5.60 11.58 2.18
C THR A 31 4.68 12.71 1.70
N GLY A 32 4.39 13.70 2.55
CA GLY A 32 3.56 14.86 2.21
C GLY A 32 4.29 15.99 1.47
N SER A 33 5.59 15.87 1.20
CA SER A 33 6.37 16.86 0.46
C SER A 33 7.32 16.21 -0.55
N ASP A 34 7.65 16.92 -1.63
CA ASP A 34 8.57 16.43 -2.66
C ASP A 34 9.97 16.12 -2.12
N ASP A 35 10.46 16.96 -1.20
CA ASP A 35 11.79 16.76 -0.60
C ASP A 35 11.80 15.55 0.34
N GLY A 36 10.73 15.34 1.10
CA GLY A 36 10.58 14.17 1.95
C GLY A 36 10.46 12.88 1.13
N LEU A 37 9.70 12.91 0.03
CA LEU A 37 9.61 11.79 -0.93
C LEU A 37 10.99 11.46 -1.54
N LYS A 38 11.73 12.46 -2.04
CA LYS A 38 13.08 12.26 -2.59
C LYS A 38 14.03 11.67 -1.55
N SER A 39 13.98 12.17 -0.32
CA SER A 39 14.84 11.70 0.77
C SER A 39 14.52 10.25 1.13
N LEU A 40 13.23 9.89 1.23
CA LEU A 40 12.78 8.53 1.51
C LEU A 40 13.13 7.55 0.38
N ALA A 41 13.08 7.99 -0.89
CA ALA A 41 13.37 7.16 -2.06
C ALA A 41 14.78 6.56 -2.03
N ILE A 42 15.76 7.26 -1.44
CA ILE A 42 17.13 6.78 -1.24
C ILE A 42 17.15 5.46 -0.45
N TYR A 43 16.18 5.28 0.46
CA TYR A 43 16.08 4.12 1.35
C TYR A 43 15.03 3.09 0.90
N ALA A 44 14.51 3.19 -0.33
CA ALA A 44 13.40 2.38 -0.81
C ALA A 44 13.59 0.85 -0.63
N ASN A 45 14.82 0.34 -0.76
CA ASN A 45 15.13 -1.08 -0.56
C ASN A 45 14.76 -1.60 0.84
N LYS A 46 14.84 -0.75 1.86
CA LYS A 46 14.54 -1.09 3.26
C LYS A 46 13.18 -0.56 3.69
N LEU A 47 12.83 0.65 3.23
CA LEU A 47 11.58 1.33 3.53
C LEU A 47 10.37 0.55 3.03
N LEU A 48 10.33 0.18 1.74
CA LEU A 48 9.14 -0.43 1.14
C LEU A 48 8.80 -1.80 1.76
N PRO A 49 9.75 -2.73 1.95
CA PRO A 49 9.45 -3.98 2.65
C PRO A 49 9.01 -3.77 4.11
N SER A 50 9.57 -2.77 4.79
CA SER A 50 9.20 -2.45 6.17
C SER A 50 7.76 -1.93 6.25
N LEU A 51 7.37 -0.98 5.40
CA LEU A 51 6.00 -0.48 5.32
C LEU A 51 5.01 -1.59 4.92
N SER A 52 5.36 -2.43 3.94
CA SER A 52 4.53 -3.56 3.51
C SER A 52 4.23 -4.53 4.66
N ARG A 53 5.22 -4.84 5.49
CA ARG A 53 5.03 -5.67 6.70
C ARG A 53 4.05 -5.05 7.69
N LEU A 54 4.11 -3.73 7.88
CA LEU A 54 3.26 -2.99 8.82
C LEU A 54 1.79 -2.95 8.40
N LEU A 55 1.46 -3.28 7.15
CA LEU A 55 0.06 -3.35 6.70
C LEU A 55 -0.79 -4.40 7.43
N ASN A 56 -0.16 -5.37 8.11
CA ASN A 56 -0.84 -6.38 8.92
C ASN A 56 -0.87 -6.04 10.42
N ALA A 57 -0.32 -4.89 10.83
CA ALA A 57 -0.33 -4.42 12.21
C ALA A 57 -1.72 -3.90 12.63
N PRO A 58 -1.93 -3.57 13.91
CA PRO A 58 -3.14 -2.86 14.34
C PRO A 58 -3.35 -1.57 13.55
N LYS A 59 -4.63 -1.15 13.44
CA LYS A 59 -5.05 -0.01 12.60
C LYS A 59 -4.16 1.23 12.76
N GLU A 60 -3.82 1.57 14.00
CA GLU A 60 -3.00 2.75 14.33
C GLU A 60 -1.58 2.75 13.75
N ILE A 61 -1.10 1.61 13.26
CA ILE A 61 0.19 1.45 12.58
C ILE A 61 -0.04 1.16 11.09
N SER A 62 -1.03 0.32 10.76
CA SER A 62 -1.28 -0.09 9.37
C SER A 62 -1.83 1.03 8.50
N GLU A 63 -2.67 1.92 9.06
CA GLU A 63 -3.24 3.07 8.34
C GLU A 63 -2.16 4.08 7.91
N PRO A 64 -1.29 4.61 8.79
CA PRO A 64 -0.19 5.47 8.36
C PRO A 64 0.81 4.78 7.43
N ALA A 65 1.05 3.47 7.60
CA ALA A 65 1.89 2.71 6.67
C ALA A 65 1.28 2.63 5.25
N ALA A 66 -0.02 2.37 5.17
CA ALA A 66 -0.76 2.31 3.91
C ALA A 66 -0.80 3.68 3.21
N GLU A 67 -1.03 4.76 3.96
CA GLU A 67 -0.99 6.12 3.41
C GLU A 67 0.40 6.48 2.87
N ALA A 68 1.46 6.14 3.59
CA ALA A 68 2.83 6.34 3.13
C ALA A 68 3.10 5.59 1.81
N LEU A 69 2.66 4.33 1.69
CA LEU A 69 2.79 3.56 0.45
C LEU A 69 1.99 4.16 -0.70
N VAL A 70 0.76 4.63 -0.45
CA VAL A 70 -0.03 5.33 -1.48
C VAL A 70 0.70 6.56 -1.99
N ASN A 71 1.25 7.39 -1.10
CA ASN A 71 1.99 8.59 -1.51
C ASN A 71 3.29 8.24 -2.26
N LEU A 72 4.07 7.29 -1.76
CA LEU A 72 5.30 6.84 -2.42
C LEU A 72 5.03 6.23 -3.81
N SER A 73 3.92 5.52 -3.98
CA SER A 73 3.54 4.90 -5.26
C SER A 73 3.10 5.89 -6.35
N GLN A 74 3.01 7.19 -6.05
CA GLN A 74 2.86 8.21 -7.08
C GLN A 74 4.16 8.42 -7.88
N ASN A 75 5.31 8.05 -7.31
CA ASN A 75 6.56 7.98 -8.04
C ASN A 75 6.64 6.66 -8.83
N TYR A 76 6.90 6.75 -10.13
CA TYR A 76 6.92 5.61 -11.06
C TYR A 76 7.92 4.53 -10.63
N ASP A 77 9.18 4.88 -10.40
CA ASP A 77 10.24 3.93 -10.03
C ASP A 77 9.95 3.23 -8.69
N LEU A 78 9.37 3.96 -7.73
CA LEU A 78 8.97 3.37 -6.45
C LEU A 78 7.78 2.42 -6.62
N ALA A 79 6.80 2.77 -7.43
CA ALA A 79 5.65 1.91 -7.73
C ALA A 79 6.07 0.63 -8.45
N GLU A 80 6.96 0.71 -9.44
CA GLU A 80 7.53 -0.46 -10.11
C GLU A 80 8.18 -1.41 -9.08
N LYS A 81 9.02 -0.87 -8.20
CA LYS A 81 9.64 -1.64 -7.13
C LYS A 81 8.66 -2.24 -6.12
N MET A 82 7.56 -1.54 -5.83
CA MET A 82 6.49 -2.09 -5.00
C MET A 82 5.84 -3.32 -5.67
N VAL A 83 5.67 -3.30 -6.99
CA VAL A 83 5.19 -4.46 -7.75
C VAL A 83 6.19 -5.61 -7.64
N GLU A 84 7.49 -5.35 -7.85
CA GLU A 84 8.55 -6.37 -7.76
C GLU A 84 8.58 -7.10 -6.41
N ILE A 85 8.39 -6.37 -5.31
CA ILE A 85 8.36 -6.97 -3.96
C ILE A 85 6.99 -7.57 -3.58
N GLY A 86 6.04 -7.60 -4.52
CA GLY A 86 4.76 -8.30 -4.36
C GLY A 86 3.66 -7.52 -3.65
N ILE A 87 3.70 -6.18 -3.62
CA ILE A 87 2.67 -5.37 -2.94
C ILE A 87 1.27 -5.58 -3.53
N VAL A 88 1.13 -5.86 -4.83
CA VAL A 88 -0.19 -6.16 -5.44
C VAL A 88 -0.89 -7.31 -4.71
N LYS A 89 -0.17 -8.42 -4.46
CA LYS A 89 -0.69 -9.56 -3.70
C LYS A 89 -1.05 -9.16 -2.27
N THR A 90 -0.15 -8.46 -1.57
CA THR A 90 -0.39 -7.99 -0.20
C THR A 90 -1.65 -7.12 -0.11
N SER A 91 -1.84 -6.19 -1.03
CA SER A 91 -3.03 -5.33 -1.11
C SER A 91 -4.30 -6.15 -1.34
N MET A 92 -4.27 -7.12 -2.26
CA MET A 92 -5.40 -8.01 -2.53
C MET A 92 -5.77 -8.89 -1.34
N ASP A 93 -4.77 -9.40 -0.61
CA ASP A 93 -4.99 -10.21 0.59
C ASP A 93 -5.64 -9.37 1.70
N ILE A 94 -5.22 -8.11 1.88
CA ILE A 94 -5.80 -7.18 2.86
C ILE A 94 -7.22 -6.76 2.48
N LEU A 95 -7.50 -6.51 1.20
CA LEU A 95 -8.84 -6.18 0.71
C LEU A 95 -9.86 -7.28 1.00
N TYR A 96 -9.40 -8.54 1.03
CA TYR A 96 -10.26 -9.70 1.26
C TYR A 96 -10.32 -10.16 2.71
N LYS A 97 -9.57 -9.53 3.61
CA LYS A 97 -9.73 -9.76 5.04
C LYS A 97 -11.08 -9.20 5.52
N PRO A 98 -11.85 -9.96 6.31
CA PRO A 98 -13.02 -9.40 6.98
C PRO A 98 -12.58 -8.21 7.86
N ASP A 99 -13.41 -7.17 7.90
CA ASP A 99 -13.21 -5.98 8.74
C ASP A 99 -11.92 -5.20 8.49
N SER A 100 -11.38 -5.28 7.27
CA SER A 100 -10.21 -4.50 6.85
C SER A 100 -10.52 -3.00 6.88
N SER A 101 -9.96 -2.31 7.88
CA SER A 101 -10.15 -0.86 8.06
C SER A 101 -9.39 0.01 7.04
N ILE A 102 -8.38 -0.56 6.38
CA ILE A 102 -7.52 0.14 5.40
C ILE A 102 -7.81 -0.27 3.95
N GLY A 103 -8.93 -0.97 3.70
CA GLY A 103 -9.25 -1.47 2.35
C GLY A 103 -9.29 -0.38 1.28
N HIS A 104 -9.83 0.80 1.59
CA HIS A 104 -9.85 1.92 0.65
C HIS A 104 -8.46 2.38 0.21
N LEU A 105 -7.47 2.39 1.12
CA LEU A 105 -6.07 2.71 0.80
C LEU A 105 -5.43 1.63 -0.07
N MET A 106 -5.78 0.35 0.13
CA MET A 106 -5.31 -0.73 -0.73
C MET A 106 -5.86 -0.59 -2.15
N VAL A 107 -7.10 -0.13 -2.33
CA VAL A 107 -7.63 0.19 -3.67
C VAL A 107 -6.85 1.34 -4.31
N MET A 108 -6.61 2.44 -3.57
CA MET A 108 -5.82 3.57 -4.08
C MET A 108 -4.40 3.14 -4.47
N LEU A 109 -3.77 2.30 -3.65
CA LEU A 109 -2.47 1.74 -3.95
C LEU A 109 -2.51 0.88 -5.23
N LEU A 110 -3.50 -0.01 -5.36
CA LEU A 110 -3.67 -0.81 -6.58
C LEU A 110 -3.84 0.06 -7.82
N VAL A 111 -4.62 1.15 -7.74
CA VAL A 111 -4.75 2.11 -8.86
C VAL A 111 -3.39 2.62 -9.32
N ASN A 112 -2.55 3.07 -8.39
CA ASN A 112 -1.20 3.56 -8.71
C ASN A 112 -0.30 2.45 -9.30
N LEU A 113 -0.32 1.26 -8.69
CA LEU A 113 0.50 0.13 -9.16
C LEU A 113 0.07 -0.37 -10.54
N THR A 114 -1.22 -0.33 -10.87
CA THR A 114 -1.74 -0.74 -12.19
C THR A 114 -1.54 0.29 -13.31
N GLN A 115 -0.86 1.40 -13.04
CA GLN A 115 -0.31 2.26 -14.11
C GLN A 115 0.91 1.64 -14.80
N HIS A 116 1.46 0.56 -14.23
CA HIS A 116 2.60 -0.19 -14.77
C HIS A 116 2.14 -1.52 -15.36
N ASP A 117 2.69 -1.91 -16.51
CA ASP A 117 2.40 -3.21 -17.13
C ASP A 117 2.70 -4.39 -16.20
N ALA A 118 3.77 -4.29 -15.40
CA ALA A 118 4.10 -5.28 -14.38
C ALA A 118 3.01 -5.37 -13.30
N GLY A 119 2.44 -4.23 -12.89
CA GLY A 119 1.35 -4.18 -11.92
C GLY A 119 0.06 -4.75 -12.49
N ILE A 120 -0.26 -4.45 -13.76
CA ILE A 120 -1.37 -5.04 -14.49
C ILE A 120 -1.19 -6.56 -14.58
N THR A 121 -0.02 -7.03 -15.01
CA THR A 121 0.34 -8.45 -15.11
C THR A 121 0.18 -9.16 -13.76
N SER A 122 0.68 -8.54 -12.68
CA SER A 122 0.56 -9.07 -11.32
C SER A 122 -0.90 -9.14 -10.86
N LEU A 123 -1.72 -8.13 -11.18
CA LEU A 123 -3.14 -8.12 -10.83
C LEU A 123 -3.95 -9.12 -11.65
N LEU A 124 -3.66 -9.26 -12.94
CA LEU A 124 -4.29 -10.26 -13.81
C LEU A 124 -3.81 -11.68 -13.50
N GLN A 125 -2.69 -11.81 -12.78
CA GLN A 125 -2.02 -13.07 -12.47
C GLN A 125 -1.68 -13.84 -13.75
N THR A 126 -1.28 -13.12 -14.80
CA THR A 126 -0.86 -13.70 -16.07
C THR A 126 0.43 -14.49 -15.86
N GLY A 127 0.42 -15.78 -16.23
CA GLY A 127 1.53 -16.71 -15.99
C GLY A 127 1.25 -17.76 -14.91
N ASP A 128 0.17 -17.61 -14.12
CA ASP A 128 -0.36 -18.67 -13.25
C ASP A 128 -1.74 -19.09 -13.75
N GLU A 129 -1.80 -20.10 -14.63
CA GLU A 129 -3.04 -20.56 -15.27
C GLU A 129 -4.15 -20.93 -14.26
N LYS A 130 -3.79 -21.34 -13.04
CA LYS A 130 -4.77 -21.71 -12.01
C LYS A 130 -5.38 -20.51 -11.31
N MET A 131 -4.65 -19.40 -11.27
CA MET A 131 -5.01 -18.20 -10.52
C MET A 131 -5.36 -17.01 -11.43
N GLN A 132 -5.13 -17.13 -12.74
CA GLN A 132 -5.36 -16.06 -13.71
C GLN A 132 -6.77 -15.47 -13.57
N GLY A 133 -6.83 -14.15 -13.41
CA GLY A 133 -8.07 -13.39 -13.26
C GLY A 133 -8.76 -13.53 -11.90
N LEU A 134 -8.22 -14.29 -10.94
CA LEU A 134 -8.84 -14.46 -9.63
C LEU A 134 -8.94 -13.12 -8.89
N TYR A 135 -7.89 -12.31 -8.88
CA TYR A 135 -7.92 -10.99 -8.26
C TYR A 135 -8.92 -10.04 -8.93
N VAL A 136 -9.03 -10.06 -10.26
CA VAL A 136 -10.04 -9.27 -10.97
C VAL A 136 -11.46 -9.73 -10.60
N MET A 137 -11.72 -11.03 -10.64
CA MET A 137 -13.01 -11.60 -10.20
C MET A 137 -13.35 -11.16 -8.78
N LYS A 138 -12.37 -11.19 -7.89
CA LYS A 138 -12.48 -10.74 -6.50
C LYS A 138 -12.87 -9.26 -6.41
N LEU A 139 -12.17 -8.37 -7.12
CA LEU A 139 -12.48 -6.94 -7.17
C LEU A 139 -13.89 -6.68 -7.71
N VAL A 140 -14.27 -7.31 -8.83
CA VAL A 140 -15.60 -7.18 -9.44
C VAL A 140 -16.69 -7.59 -8.43
N ARG A 141 -16.53 -8.74 -7.77
CA ARG A 141 -17.49 -9.19 -6.75
C ARG A 141 -17.61 -8.22 -5.57
N SER A 142 -16.49 -7.64 -5.12
CA SER A 142 -16.48 -6.64 -4.05
C SER A 142 -17.25 -5.38 -4.45
N PHE A 143 -16.95 -4.81 -5.62
CA PHE A 143 -17.57 -3.58 -6.09
C PHE A 143 -19.06 -3.76 -6.38
N CYS A 144 -19.47 -4.88 -6.99
CA CYS A 144 -20.88 -5.17 -7.25
C CYS A 144 -21.71 -5.37 -5.98
N ARG A 145 -21.15 -5.96 -4.91
CA ARG A 145 -21.85 -6.13 -3.62
C ARG A 145 -22.02 -4.80 -2.89
N SER A 146 -21.02 -3.93 -2.95
CA SER A 146 -21.09 -2.62 -2.29
C SER A 146 -22.22 -1.75 -2.85
N SER A 147 -22.59 -1.89 -4.12
CA SER A 147 -23.66 -1.12 -4.77
C SER A 147 -25.07 -1.50 -4.30
N SER A 148 -25.33 -2.77 -3.95
CA SER A 148 -26.66 -3.21 -3.46
C SER A 148 -26.91 -2.88 -1.99
N GLU A 149 -25.84 -2.69 -1.20
CA GLU A 149 -25.90 -2.33 0.22
C GLU A 149 -25.66 -0.82 0.48
N ALA A 150 -25.43 -0.03 -0.59
CA ALA A 150 -25.12 1.39 -0.57
C ALA A 150 -26.30 2.33 -0.20
N LYS A 151 -27.22 1.91 0.68
CA LYS A 151 -28.11 2.87 1.37
C LYS A 151 -27.47 3.55 2.58
N GLY A 152 -26.21 3.26 2.92
CA GLY A 152 -25.62 3.83 4.13
C GLY A 152 -24.12 4.09 4.21
N ARG A 153 -23.26 3.61 3.29
CA ARG A 153 -21.81 3.84 3.43
C ARG A 153 -21.11 4.02 2.08
N LEU A 154 -20.45 5.18 1.97
CA LEU A 154 -19.39 5.60 1.05
C LEU A 154 -19.77 5.66 -0.44
N GLN A 155 -20.07 6.88 -0.91
CA GLN A 155 -20.03 7.22 -2.33
C GLN A 155 -18.57 7.18 -2.79
N TRP A 156 -18.22 6.18 -3.59
CA TRP A 156 -16.97 6.12 -4.33
C TRP A 156 -16.99 7.20 -5.43
N LYS A 157 -16.61 8.44 -5.10
CA LYS A 157 -16.16 9.37 -6.13
C LYS A 157 -14.81 8.84 -6.60
N ILE A 158 -14.85 8.13 -7.72
CA ILE A 158 -13.70 7.82 -8.54
C ILE A 158 -13.00 9.15 -8.82
N ILE A 159 -11.87 9.40 -8.17
CA ILE A 159 -10.97 10.51 -8.51
C ILE A 159 -10.15 10.01 -9.69
N VAL A 160 -10.68 10.25 -10.89
CA VAL A 160 -9.87 10.34 -12.10
C VAL A 160 -9.72 11.84 -12.31
N ASN A 161 -8.50 12.35 -12.16
CA ASN A 161 -8.14 13.68 -12.65
C ASN A 161 -8.01 13.61 -14.17
#